data_AF-A0A7Z7VY60-F1
#
_entry.id   AF-A0A7Z7VY60-F1
#
_cell.length_a   1.000
_cell.length_b   1.000
_cell.length_c   1.000
_cell.angle_alpha   90.00
_cell.angle_beta   90.00
_cell.angle_gamma   90.00
#
_symmetry.space_group_name_H-M   'P 1'
#
loop_
_entity.id
_entity.type
_entity.pdbx_description
1 polymer ?
#
loop_
_entity_poly.entity_id
_entity_poly.type
_entity_poly.pdbx_seq_one_letter_code
_entity_poly.pdbx_strand_id
1 'polypeptide(L)'
;MRTLTSQQQRTLRKNTPDKYFVDPSELGEGGLAEYFENTELVPPFNKKFLGNIIAEVFNRFSITDTSMMLDLMKDLGFKYSSKAGITVGVADIVVLPDKQEILDESEKLVERVQKQFNRGLLTEEERYNAVIEIWTNAKDKIQAKLMKSLDKTNPIFMMSDSGARGNASNFTQLAGMRGLMAAPSGKIIELPITSSFREGLTVLEYFISTHGARKGLADTALKTADSGYLTRRLVDVAQDVIVREEDCGTDRGLLVSDIKEGTEMIEPFIERIEGRYSKETVRHPETDKIIIRPDELITPEIAKEITDAGIEEMYIRSAFTCNTRHGVCEKCYGKNLATGEKVEVGEAVGTIAAQSIGEPGTQLTMRTFHTGGVAGSDITQGLPRIQEIFEARNPKGQAVITEIEGVIDNITVGKDRQQEIVVKGANETRSYLASGTSRLKVEIGQSVERGEVLTEGSIEPKNFLAVAGLTATEEYLLKEVQKVYRMQGVEIDDKHVEVMVRQMLRKVRIIEAGDTKLLPGSLVDIHNFTDANREAFKERKRPATAKPVLLGITKASLETESFLSAASFQETTRVLTDAAIKGKRDDLLGLKENVIIGKLIPAGTGMKRYSKVDIEKDEAPQQGLEEQVIID
;
A
#
# COMPACT_ATOMS: atom_id res chain seq x y z
N MET A 1 5.56 -16.36 -27.80
CA MET A 1 4.74 -16.11 -29.01
C MET A 1 3.66 -17.17 -29.12
N ARG A 2 2.44 -16.95 -28.60
CA ARG A 2 1.28 -17.73 -29.05
C ARG A 2 0.75 -17.05 -30.31
N THR A 3 0.84 -17.73 -31.44
CA THR A 3 0.05 -17.40 -32.63
C THR A 3 -1.41 -17.34 -32.23
N LEU A 4 -1.96 -16.13 -32.22
CA LEU A 4 -3.41 -15.91 -32.25
C LEU A 4 -4.02 -16.89 -33.26
N THR A 5 -5.13 -17.54 -32.91
CA THR A 5 -5.86 -18.34 -33.88
C THR A 5 -6.23 -17.45 -35.09
N SER A 6 -6.19 -18.02 -36.30
CA SER A 6 -6.47 -17.28 -37.54
C SER A 6 -7.81 -16.54 -37.52
N GLN A 7 -8.76 -17.04 -36.71
CA GLN A 7 -10.05 -16.41 -36.42
C GLN A 7 -9.90 -15.12 -35.61
N GLN A 8 -9.17 -15.13 -34.49
CA GLN A 8 -8.97 -13.95 -33.63
C GLN A 8 -8.19 -12.83 -34.34
N GLN A 9 -7.22 -13.17 -35.18
CA GLN A 9 -6.53 -12.20 -36.05
C GLN A 9 -7.45 -11.59 -37.11
N ARG A 10 -8.45 -12.33 -37.61
CA ARG A 10 -9.45 -11.82 -38.55
C ARG A 10 -10.46 -10.88 -37.88
N THR A 11 -10.91 -11.19 -36.67
CA THR A 11 -11.92 -10.41 -35.93
C THR A 11 -11.44 -8.99 -35.60
N LEU A 12 -10.16 -8.82 -35.27
CA LEU A 12 -9.60 -7.51 -34.88
C LEU A 12 -9.32 -6.56 -36.05
N ARG A 13 -9.29 -7.05 -37.30
CA ARG A 13 -8.91 -6.23 -38.47
C ARG A 13 -9.93 -6.19 -39.61
N LYS A 14 -10.92 -7.09 -39.72
CA LYS A 14 -11.83 -7.08 -40.88
C LYS A 14 -13.32 -7.36 -40.65
N ASN A 15 -13.77 -8.09 -39.63
CA ASN A 15 -15.21 -8.36 -39.47
C ASN A 15 -15.67 -8.22 -38.00
N THR A 16 -16.77 -7.51 -37.80
CA THR A 16 -17.54 -7.54 -36.54
C THR A 16 -17.97 -8.99 -36.25
N PRO A 17 -17.88 -9.48 -35.00
CA PRO A 17 -18.30 -10.84 -34.65
C PRO A 17 -19.75 -11.14 -35.05
N ASP A 18 -20.02 -12.33 -35.59
CA ASP A 18 -21.35 -12.77 -36.05
C ASP A 18 -22.44 -12.67 -34.96
N LYS A 19 -22.06 -12.77 -33.67
CA LYS A 19 -22.96 -12.55 -32.52
C LYS A 19 -23.59 -11.15 -32.43
N TYR A 20 -23.09 -10.17 -33.19
CA TYR A 20 -23.67 -8.82 -33.28
C TYR A 20 -24.50 -8.63 -34.55
N PHE A 21 -24.59 -9.65 -35.40
CA PHE A 21 -25.47 -9.69 -36.54
C PHE A 21 -26.64 -10.60 -36.21
N VAL A 22 -27.86 -10.11 -36.46
CA VAL A 22 -29.09 -10.89 -36.24
C VAL A 22 -29.39 -11.64 -37.53
N ASP A 23 -29.46 -12.97 -37.47
CA ASP A 23 -29.83 -13.76 -38.63
C ASP A 23 -31.33 -13.55 -38.93
N PRO A 24 -31.73 -13.29 -40.19
CA PRO A 24 -33.13 -13.10 -40.55
C PRO A 24 -34.06 -14.26 -40.13
N SER A 25 -33.52 -15.45 -39.89
CA SER A 25 -34.27 -16.63 -39.45
C SER A 25 -34.54 -16.70 -37.94
N GLU A 26 -33.86 -15.88 -37.12
CA GLU A 26 -34.06 -15.78 -35.67
C GLU A 26 -35.09 -14.70 -35.27
N LEU A 27 -35.60 -13.95 -36.25
CA LEU A 27 -36.61 -12.91 -36.06
C LEU A 27 -38.02 -13.53 -36.10
N GLY A 28 -38.76 -13.42 -34.99
CA GLY A 28 -40.18 -13.79 -34.92
C GLY A 28 -41.08 -12.86 -35.74
N GLU A 29 -42.41 -13.06 -35.66
CA GLU A 29 -43.40 -12.27 -36.42
C GLU A 29 -43.33 -10.74 -36.13
N GLY A 30 -42.82 -10.32 -34.97
CA GLY A 30 -42.60 -8.91 -34.60
C GLY A 30 -41.30 -8.28 -35.12
N GLY A 31 -40.47 -9.02 -35.86
CA GLY A 31 -39.28 -8.50 -36.54
C GLY A 31 -38.20 -7.94 -35.60
N LEU A 32 -37.39 -7.01 -36.11
CA LEU A 32 -36.22 -6.44 -35.40
C LEU A 32 -36.59 -5.66 -34.13
N ALA A 33 -37.78 -5.07 -34.06
CA ALA A 33 -38.21 -4.25 -32.93
C ALA A 33 -38.39 -5.09 -31.66
N GLU A 34 -39.07 -6.23 -31.77
CA GLU A 34 -39.28 -7.17 -30.66
C GLU A 34 -37.96 -7.83 -30.20
N TYR A 35 -37.03 -8.06 -31.14
CA TYR A 35 -35.70 -8.55 -30.83
C TYR A 35 -34.89 -7.53 -30.00
N PHE A 36 -34.90 -6.25 -30.38
CA PHE A 36 -34.17 -5.20 -29.65
C PHE A 36 -34.79 -4.86 -28.29
N GLU A 37 -36.11 -4.99 -28.13
CA GLU A 37 -36.75 -4.83 -26.81
C GLU A 37 -36.34 -5.94 -25.83
N ASN A 38 -36.07 -7.14 -26.31
CA ASN A 38 -35.66 -8.29 -25.51
C ASN A 38 -34.14 -8.47 -25.39
N THR A 39 -33.35 -7.69 -26.12
CA THR A 39 -31.88 -7.78 -26.08
C THR A 39 -31.33 -7.00 -24.88
N GLU A 40 -30.48 -7.63 -24.09
CA GLU A 40 -29.77 -6.94 -23.01
C GLU A 40 -28.84 -5.86 -23.57
N LEU A 41 -29.02 -4.62 -23.09
CA LEU A 41 -28.18 -3.49 -23.47
C LEU A 41 -26.76 -3.69 -22.93
N VAL A 42 -25.77 -3.57 -23.81
CA VAL A 42 -24.36 -3.60 -23.41
C VAL A 42 -24.04 -2.35 -22.58
N PRO A 43 -23.41 -2.49 -21.40
CA PRO A 43 -23.08 -1.36 -20.56
C PRO A 43 -22.00 -0.46 -21.20
N PRO A 44 -21.96 0.83 -20.83
CA PRO A 44 -20.96 1.76 -21.35
C PRO A 44 -19.55 1.45 -20.85
N PHE A 45 -18.55 1.91 -21.59
CA PHE A 45 -17.14 1.83 -21.17
C PHE A 45 -16.84 2.91 -20.14
N ASN A 46 -16.65 2.49 -18.89
CA ASN A 46 -16.25 3.37 -17.81
C ASN A 46 -14.71 3.52 -17.73
N LYS A 47 -14.25 4.42 -16.86
CA LYS A 47 -12.82 4.65 -16.61
C LYS A 47 -12.05 3.36 -16.27
N LYS A 48 -12.62 2.47 -15.44
CA LYS A 48 -11.97 1.22 -15.02
C LYS A 48 -11.77 0.28 -16.20
N PHE A 49 -12.78 0.13 -17.04
CA PHE A 49 -12.73 -0.72 -18.22
C PHE A 49 -11.68 -0.22 -19.23
N LEU A 50 -11.61 1.09 -19.46
CA LEU A 50 -10.55 1.69 -20.29
C LEU A 50 -9.16 1.44 -19.71
N GLY A 51 -9.00 1.54 -18.38
CA GLY A 51 -7.76 1.19 -17.68
C GLY A 51 -7.32 -0.26 -17.95
N ASN A 52 -8.26 -1.21 -17.89
CA ASN A 52 -7.97 -2.62 -18.17
C ASN A 52 -7.56 -2.85 -19.63
N ILE A 53 -8.18 -2.15 -20.58
CA ILE A 53 -7.78 -2.21 -22.00
C ILE A 53 -6.33 -1.72 -22.15
N ILE A 54 -5.98 -0.59 -21.54
CA ILE A 54 -4.63 -0.04 -21.61
C ILE A 54 -3.61 -1.04 -21.01
N ALA A 55 -3.92 -1.61 -19.85
CA ALA A 55 -3.06 -2.60 -19.21
C ALA A 55 -2.82 -3.85 -20.09
N GLU A 56 -3.89 -4.38 -20.69
CA GLU A 56 -3.80 -5.55 -21.57
C GLU A 56 -3.01 -5.26 -22.85
N VAL A 57 -3.18 -4.07 -23.43
CA VAL A 57 -2.41 -3.66 -24.61
C VAL A 57 -0.93 -3.49 -24.25
N PHE A 58 -0.63 -2.89 -23.10
CA PHE A 58 0.75 -2.74 -22.61
C PHE A 58 1.44 -4.09 -22.40
N ASN A 59 0.75 -5.03 -21.76
CA ASN A 59 1.28 -6.37 -21.50
C ASN A 59 1.57 -7.16 -22.79
N ARG A 60 0.86 -6.88 -23.89
CA ARG A 60 0.95 -7.65 -25.14
C ARG A 60 1.79 -7.01 -26.24
N PHE A 61 1.71 -5.70 -26.39
CA PHE A 61 2.24 -4.95 -27.55
C PHE A 61 3.34 -3.95 -27.18
N SER A 62 3.81 -3.95 -25.92
CA SER A 62 4.91 -3.12 -25.42
C SER A 62 4.62 -1.59 -25.47
N ILE A 63 5.67 -0.77 -25.37
CA ILE A 63 5.57 0.67 -25.08
C ILE A 63 5.03 1.47 -26.28
N THR A 64 5.58 1.27 -27.48
CA THR A 64 5.29 2.12 -28.65
C THR A 64 3.83 2.03 -29.09
N ASP A 65 3.31 0.80 -29.22
CA ASP A 65 1.93 0.57 -29.66
C ASP A 65 0.91 1.09 -28.63
N THR A 66 1.19 0.90 -27.33
CA THR A 66 0.38 1.45 -26.25
C THR A 66 0.34 2.98 -26.31
N SER A 67 1.48 3.63 -26.53
CA SER A 67 1.54 5.09 -26.65
C SER A 67 0.69 5.60 -27.81
N MET A 68 0.79 4.97 -28.99
CA MET A 68 0.00 5.35 -30.15
C MET A 68 -1.50 5.15 -29.91
N MET A 69 -1.89 4.04 -29.28
CA MET A 69 -3.28 3.75 -28.94
C MET A 69 -3.86 4.79 -27.97
N LEU A 70 -3.08 5.22 -26.97
CA LEU A 70 -3.50 6.22 -26.00
C LEU A 70 -3.81 7.57 -26.65
N ASP A 71 -2.98 8.02 -27.61
CA ASP A 71 -3.25 9.26 -28.34
C ASP A 71 -4.53 9.16 -29.18
N LEU A 72 -4.74 8.05 -29.87
CA LEU A 72 -5.98 7.82 -30.63
C LEU A 72 -7.22 7.78 -29.73
N MET A 73 -7.10 7.14 -28.56
CA MET A 73 -8.18 7.06 -27.57
C MET A 73 -8.51 8.46 -27.02
N LYS A 74 -7.50 9.27 -26.72
CA LYS A 74 -7.63 10.66 -26.28
C LYS A 74 -8.34 11.52 -27.33
N ASP A 75 -7.90 11.46 -28.58
CA ASP A 75 -8.47 12.27 -29.67
C ASP A 75 -9.92 11.89 -29.96
N LEU A 76 -10.23 10.58 -29.92
CA LEU A 76 -11.59 10.07 -30.03
C LEU A 76 -12.45 10.57 -28.88
N GLY A 77 -11.95 10.47 -27.65
CA GLY A 77 -12.61 10.96 -26.44
C GLY A 77 -12.98 12.43 -26.53
N PHE A 78 -12.01 13.31 -26.88
CA PHE A 78 -12.25 14.74 -27.00
C PHE A 78 -13.23 15.11 -28.12
N LYS A 79 -13.19 14.41 -29.26
CA LYS A 79 -14.12 14.65 -30.37
C LYS A 79 -15.56 14.35 -29.96
N TYR A 80 -15.80 13.19 -29.36
CA TYR A 80 -17.16 12.77 -28.99
C TYR A 80 -17.66 13.46 -27.72
N SER A 81 -16.79 13.79 -26.75
CA SER A 81 -17.19 14.59 -25.58
C SER A 81 -17.65 15.98 -25.99
N SER A 82 -16.97 16.61 -26.96
CA SER A 82 -17.36 17.92 -27.49
C SER A 82 -18.69 17.86 -28.22
N LYS A 83 -18.92 16.79 -29.01
CA LYS A 83 -20.18 16.59 -29.74
C LYS A 83 -21.36 16.27 -28.81
N ALA A 84 -21.11 15.59 -27.69
CA ALA A 84 -22.14 15.25 -26.71
C ALA A 84 -22.76 16.48 -26.04
N GLY A 85 -22.07 17.63 -26.02
CA GLY A 85 -22.62 18.88 -25.49
C GLY A 85 -23.00 18.81 -24.01
N ILE A 86 -22.24 18.03 -23.21
CA ILE A 86 -22.51 17.86 -21.78
C ILE A 86 -22.46 19.22 -21.09
N THR A 87 -23.54 19.55 -20.38
CA THR A 87 -23.70 20.80 -19.64
C THR A 87 -24.11 20.51 -18.20
N VAL A 88 -24.07 21.52 -17.34
CA VAL A 88 -24.56 21.45 -15.96
C VAL A 88 -25.47 22.65 -15.72
N GLY A 89 -26.72 22.36 -15.39
CA GLY A 89 -27.72 23.34 -15.01
C GLY A 89 -28.37 23.04 -13.66
N VAL A 90 -29.04 24.04 -13.10
CA VAL A 90 -29.85 23.91 -11.88
C VAL A 90 -31.01 22.91 -12.08
N ALA A 91 -31.46 22.73 -13.32
CA ALA A 91 -32.49 21.77 -13.70
C ALA A 91 -32.01 20.31 -13.66
N ASP A 92 -30.71 20.06 -13.81
CA ASP A 92 -30.14 18.70 -13.75
C ASP A 92 -30.01 18.21 -12.30
N ILE A 93 -30.08 19.13 -11.33
CA ILE A 93 -30.00 18.84 -9.90
C ILE A 93 -31.42 18.63 -9.37
N VAL A 94 -31.89 17.38 -9.47
CA VAL A 94 -33.21 16.97 -9.00
C VAL A 94 -33.16 16.69 -7.49
N VAL A 95 -33.92 17.45 -6.72
CA VAL A 95 -34.12 17.22 -5.28
C VAL A 95 -35.12 16.08 -5.09
N LEU A 96 -34.84 15.18 -4.16
CA LEU A 96 -35.70 14.03 -3.86
C LEU A 96 -37.06 14.51 -3.30
N PRO A 97 -38.20 14.14 -3.91
CA PRO A 97 -39.53 14.55 -3.44
C PRO A 97 -39.86 14.01 -2.04
N ASP A 98 -39.58 12.72 -1.79
CA ASP A 98 -39.84 12.03 -0.52
C ASP A 98 -38.90 12.47 0.63
N LYS A 99 -38.01 13.44 0.40
CA LYS A 99 -37.00 13.84 1.37
C LYS A 99 -37.63 14.28 2.69
N GLN A 100 -38.66 15.12 2.63
CA GLN A 100 -39.28 15.68 3.83
C GLN A 100 -39.91 14.60 4.71
N GLU A 101 -40.51 13.57 4.11
CA GLU A 101 -41.11 12.45 4.85
C GLU A 101 -40.06 11.68 5.66
N ILE A 102 -38.86 11.47 5.07
CA ILE A 102 -37.75 10.80 5.75
C ILE A 102 -37.21 11.65 6.91
N LEU A 103 -37.15 12.97 6.72
CA LEU A 103 -36.73 13.89 7.78
C LEU A 103 -37.73 13.89 8.93
N ASP A 104 -39.02 14.02 8.64
CA ASP A 104 -40.09 14.03 9.65
C ASP A 104 -40.16 12.71 10.43
N GLU A 105 -39.94 11.57 9.76
CA GLU A 105 -39.82 10.27 10.42
C GLU A 105 -38.63 10.24 11.40
N SER A 106 -37.48 10.75 10.95
CA SER A 106 -36.25 10.77 11.74
C SER A 106 -36.37 11.71 12.95
N GLU A 107 -36.99 12.88 12.79
CA GLU A 107 -37.26 13.82 13.89
C GLU A 107 -38.15 13.20 14.97
N LYS A 108 -39.21 12.47 14.57
CA LYS A 108 -40.07 11.75 15.52
C LYS A 108 -39.32 10.67 16.30
N LEU A 109 -38.35 10.01 15.68
CA LEU A 109 -37.48 9.04 16.36
C LEU A 109 -36.56 9.75 17.37
N VAL A 110 -35.94 10.87 16.99
CA VAL A 110 -35.11 11.69 17.89
C VAL A 110 -35.93 12.20 19.09
N GLU A 111 -37.15 12.67 18.87
CA GLU A 111 -38.04 13.07 19.98
C GLU A 111 -38.35 11.91 20.94
N ARG A 112 -38.51 10.69 20.42
CA ARG A 112 -38.75 9.50 21.24
C ARG A 112 -37.54 9.19 22.11
N VAL A 113 -36.33 9.25 21.54
CA VAL A 113 -35.07 9.09 22.28
C VAL A 113 -34.93 10.17 23.35
N GLN A 114 -35.24 11.43 23.02
CA GLN A 114 -35.21 12.53 23.98
C GLN A 114 -36.23 12.33 25.12
N LYS A 115 -37.43 11.84 24.82
CA LYS A 115 -38.45 11.50 25.85
C LYS A 115 -37.98 10.36 26.74
N GLN A 116 -37.30 9.36 26.21
CA GLN A 116 -36.73 8.27 27.00
C GLN A 116 -35.60 8.75 27.92
N PHE A 117 -34.72 9.62 27.41
CA PHE A 117 -33.69 10.28 28.20
C PHE A 117 -34.28 11.13 29.33
N ASN A 118 -35.28 11.97 29.03
CA ASN A 118 -35.97 12.79 30.04
C ASN A 118 -36.70 11.95 31.11
N ARG A 119 -37.06 10.70 30.80
CA ARG A 119 -37.62 9.73 31.75
C ARG A 119 -36.55 8.96 32.55
N GLY A 120 -35.27 9.21 32.30
CA GLY A 120 -34.15 8.54 32.95
C GLY A 120 -33.90 7.11 32.46
N LEU A 121 -34.43 6.73 31.29
CA LEU A 121 -34.25 5.38 30.72
C LEU A 121 -32.95 5.21 29.93
N LEU A 122 -32.31 6.33 29.55
CA LEU A 122 -31.07 6.37 28.78
C LEU A 122 -30.07 7.27 29.48
N THR A 123 -28.79 6.93 29.37
CA THR A 123 -27.68 7.82 29.70
C THR A 123 -27.46 8.85 28.59
N GLU A 124 -26.67 9.89 28.88
CA GLU A 124 -26.36 10.94 27.89
C GLU A 124 -25.51 10.40 26.73
N GLU A 125 -24.60 9.46 26.99
CA GLU A 125 -23.78 8.83 25.94
C GLU A 125 -24.62 7.95 25.02
N GLU A 126 -25.55 7.16 25.58
CA GLU A 126 -26.49 6.35 24.79
C GLU A 126 -27.43 7.22 23.95
N ARG A 127 -27.95 8.31 24.54
CA ARG A 127 -28.77 9.30 23.83
C ARG A 127 -28.00 9.90 22.65
N TYR A 128 -26.78 10.39 22.90
CA TYR A 128 -25.92 11.00 21.89
C TYR A 128 -25.66 10.06 20.71
N ASN A 129 -25.25 8.82 20.99
CA ASN A 129 -24.97 7.82 19.97
C ASN A 129 -26.24 7.46 19.17
N ALA A 130 -27.37 7.29 19.84
CA ALA A 130 -28.65 6.98 19.19
C ALA A 130 -29.10 8.12 18.24
N VAL A 131 -28.93 9.39 18.64
CA VAL A 131 -29.26 10.54 17.78
C VAL A 131 -28.38 10.57 16.53
N ILE A 132 -27.08 10.32 16.67
CA ILE A 132 -26.15 10.27 15.53
C ILE A 132 -26.52 9.14 14.58
N GLU A 133 -26.83 7.96 15.12
CA GLU A 133 -27.20 6.79 14.32
C GLU A 133 -28.48 7.05 13.52
N ILE A 134 -29.50 7.65 14.13
CA ILE A 134 -30.76 8.02 13.44
C ILE A 134 -30.48 8.94 12.25
N TRP A 135 -29.70 10.01 12.45
CA TRP A 135 -29.38 10.95 11.37
C TRP A 135 -28.47 10.37 10.29
N THR A 136 -27.55 9.48 10.65
CA THR A 136 -26.70 8.75 9.70
C THR A 136 -27.57 7.85 8.82
N ASN A 137 -28.47 7.07 9.42
CA ASN A 137 -29.42 6.23 8.70
C ASN A 137 -30.36 7.05 7.79
N ALA A 138 -30.81 8.21 8.24
CA ALA A 138 -31.64 9.12 7.44
C ALA A 138 -30.91 9.58 6.17
N LYS A 139 -29.64 9.99 6.31
CA LYS A 139 -28.78 10.40 5.20
C LYS A 139 -28.56 9.25 4.21
N ASP A 140 -28.29 8.04 4.70
CA ASP A 140 -28.04 6.87 3.85
C ASP A 140 -29.30 6.44 3.09
N LYS A 141 -30.48 6.51 3.73
CA LYS A 141 -31.78 6.33 3.06
C LYS A 141 -31.99 7.35 1.93
N ILE A 142 -31.69 8.63 2.20
CA ILE A 142 -31.80 9.71 1.20
C ILE A 142 -30.83 9.45 0.05
N GLN A 143 -29.57 9.11 0.33
CA GLN A 143 -28.57 8.79 -0.68
C GLN A 143 -29.02 7.63 -1.58
N ALA A 144 -29.51 6.54 -0.99
CA ALA A 144 -29.94 5.37 -1.75
C ALA A 144 -31.15 5.65 -2.66
N LYS A 145 -32.14 6.41 -2.18
CA LYS A 145 -33.29 6.83 -3.00
C LYS A 145 -32.88 7.82 -4.09
N LEU A 146 -32.03 8.79 -3.75
CA LEU A 146 -31.56 9.82 -4.67
C LEU A 146 -30.80 9.23 -5.86
N MET A 147 -29.94 8.24 -5.62
CA MET A 147 -29.21 7.56 -6.70
C MET A 147 -30.14 6.77 -7.64
N LYS A 148 -31.28 6.29 -7.15
CA LYS A 148 -32.29 5.58 -7.97
C LYS A 148 -33.22 6.53 -8.73
N SER A 149 -33.40 7.75 -8.24
CA SER A 149 -34.30 8.73 -8.87
C SER A 149 -33.71 9.43 -10.11
N LEU A 150 -32.38 9.34 -10.30
CA LEU A 150 -31.71 9.97 -11.42
C LEU A 150 -31.90 9.19 -12.71
N ASP A 151 -32.24 9.89 -13.79
CA ASP A 151 -32.21 9.33 -15.13
C ASP A 151 -30.77 9.08 -15.58
N LYS A 152 -30.55 7.99 -16.33
CA LYS A 152 -29.27 7.63 -16.92
C LYS A 152 -28.76 8.68 -17.90
N THR A 153 -29.66 9.44 -18.52
CA THR A 153 -29.29 10.52 -19.47
C THR A 153 -28.92 11.83 -18.79
N ASN A 154 -29.10 11.95 -17.47
CA ASN A 154 -28.77 13.16 -16.73
C ASN A 154 -27.24 13.41 -16.79
N PRO A 155 -26.78 14.61 -17.19
CA PRO A 155 -25.35 14.95 -17.24
C PRO A 155 -24.57 14.70 -15.95
N ILE A 156 -25.18 14.99 -14.79
CA ILE A 156 -24.56 14.79 -13.48
C ILE A 156 -24.39 13.30 -13.19
N PHE A 157 -25.40 12.49 -13.53
CA PHE A 157 -25.33 11.04 -13.38
C PHE A 157 -24.23 10.46 -14.30
N MET A 158 -24.21 10.86 -15.58
CA MET A 158 -23.19 10.41 -16.54
C MET A 158 -21.76 10.71 -16.08
N MET A 159 -21.50 11.90 -15.51
CA MET A 159 -20.16 12.26 -15.01
C MET A 159 -19.74 11.43 -13.79
N SER A 160 -20.69 11.09 -12.91
CA SER A 160 -20.42 10.27 -11.73
C SER A 160 -20.26 8.79 -12.09
N ASP A 161 -21.16 8.23 -12.89
CA ASP A 161 -21.19 6.81 -13.27
C ASP A 161 -19.99 6.43 -14.17
N SER A 162 -19.61 7.31 -15.10
CA SER A 162 -18.41 7.12 -15.92
C SER A 162 -17.10 7.11 -15.11
N GLY A 163 -17.13 7.62 -13.88
CA GLY A 163 -15.94 7.80 -13.03
C GLY A 163 -15.06 8.98 -13.43
N ALA A 164 -15.60 9.91 -14.25
CA ALA A 164 -14.90 11.12 -14.66
C ALA A 164 -14.75 12.10 -13.50
N ARG A 165 -15.87 12.45 -12.84
CA ARG A 165 -15.87 13.32 -11.65
C ARG A 165 -17.19 13.21 -10.89
N GLY A 166 -17.08 13.05 -9.57
CA GLY A 166 -18.23 12.96 -8.67
C GLY A 166 -18.34 11.57 -8.04
N ASN A 167 -18.97 11.53 -6.86
CA ASN A 167 -19.33 10.30 -6.18
C ASN A 167 -20.71 10.47 -5.55
N ALA A 168 -21.34 9.36 -5.12
CA ALA A 168 -22.68 9.39 -4.54
C ALA A 168 -22.78 10.29 -3.29
N SER A 169 -21.73 10.38 -2.48
CA SER A 169 -21.68 11.25 -1.29
C SER A 169 -21.74 12.74 -1.67
N ASN A 170 -20.97 13.16 -2.67
CA ASN A 170 -20.98 14.53 -3.19
C ASN A 170 -22.35 14.89 -3.78
N PHE A 171 -22.97 13.93 -4.48
CA PHE A 171 -24.30 14.14 -5.04
C PHE A 171 -25.38 14.26 -3.95
N THR A 172 -25.27 13.45 -2.90
CA THR A 172 -26.14 13.54 -1.71
C THR A 172 -26.06 14.92 -1.06
N GLN A 173 -24.87 15.53 -0.98
CA GLN A 173 -24.72 16.89 -0.46
C GLN A 173 -25.33 17.96 -1.40
N LEU A 174 -25.32 17.70 -2.71
CA LEU A 174 -25.81 18.65 -3.72
C LEU A 174 -27.35 18.72 -3.73
N ALA A 175 -28.02 17.56 -3.69
CA ALA A 175 -29.46 17.44 -3.94
C ALA A 175 -30.27 16.71 -2.85
N GLY A 176 -29.60 16.07 -1.89
CA GLY A 176 -30.22 15.31 -0.81
C GLY A 176 -30.16 16.08 0.52
N MET A 177 -29.13 15.81 1.32
CA MET A 177 -28.84 16.53 2.55
C MET A 177 -27.33 16.55 2.80
N ARG A 178 -26.85 17.57 3.50
CA ARG A 178 -25.42 17.65 3.84
C ARG A 178 -25.04 16.70 5.00
N GLY A 179 -25.94 16.54 5.98
CA GLY A 179 -25.77 15.61 7.09
C GLY A 179 -25.08 16.20 8.32
N LEU A 180 -24.58 15.32 9.18
CA LEU A 180 -23.91 15.67 10.44
C LEU A 180 -22.51 16.24 10.19
N MET A 181 -22.11 17.22 11.00
CA MET A 181 -20.81 17.89 10.89
C MET A 181 -19.91 17.58 12.09
N ALA A 182 -18.59 17.53 11.86
CA ALA A 182 -17.61 17.38 12.93
C ALA A 182 -17.19 18.74 13.51
N ALA A 183 -17.15 18.83 14.83
CA ALA A 183 -16.58 19.94 15.57
C ALA A 183 -15.04 19.93 15.45
N PRO A 184 -14.33 21.04 15.77
CA PRO A 184 -12.88 21.08 15.73
C PRO A 184 -12.22 20.03 16.64
N SER A 185 -12.89 19.67 17.75
CA SER A 185 -12.47 18.62 18.68
C SER A 185 -12.57 17.20 18.11
N GLY A 186 -13.24 17.00 16.96
CA GLY A 186 -13.54 15.70 16.39
C GLY A 186 -14.90 15.11 16.82
N LYS A 187 -15.56 15.68 17.84
CA LYS A 187 -16.92 15.27 18.20
C LYS A 187 -17.92 15.65 17.11
N ILE A 188 -18.90 14.80 16.85
CA ILE A 188 -19.97 15.08 15.91
C ILE A 188 -20.98 16.03 16.56
N ILE A 189 -21.38 17.07 15.83
CA ILE A 189 -22.41 18.02 16.25
C ILE A 189 -23.77 17.37 16.02
N GLU A 190 -24.59 17.29 17.07
CA GLU A 190 -25.89 16.60 17.06
C GLU A 190 -26.93 17.25 16.12
N LEU A 191 -26.81 18.55 15.89
CA LEU A 191 -27.69 19.28 14.98
C LEU A 191 -27.25 19.03 13.52
N PRO A 192 -28.01 18.25 12.73
CA PRO A 192 -27.66 17.97 11.34
C PRO A 192 -27.95 19.17 10.45
N ILE A 193 -27.30 19.20 9.28
CA ILE A 193 -27.66 20.09 8.18
C ILE A 193 -28.60 19.31 7.26
N THR A 194 -29.89 19.59 7.36
CA THR A 194 -30.95 18.93 6.57
C THR A 194 -31.05 19.51 5.17
N SER A 195 -30.65 20.77 4.99
CA SER A 195 -30.64 21.45 3.70
C SER A 195 -29.50 20.93 2.79
N SER A 196 -29.76 20.90 1.49
CA SER A 196 -28.76 20.63 0.44
C SER A 196 -28.25 21.94 -0.16
N PHE A 197 -27.18 21.86 -0.96
CA PHE A 197 -26.69 23.05 -1.69
C PHE A 197 -27.71 23.60 -2.69
N ARG A 198 -28.55 22.74 -3.26
CA ARG A 198 -29.60 23.16 -4.20
C ARG A 198 -30.73 23.93 -3.53
N GLU A 199 -31.05 23.61 -2.29
CA GLU A 199 -32.08 24.29 -1.49
C GLU A 199 -31.53 25.56 -0.83
N GLY A 200 -30.23 25.58 -0.51
CA GLY A 200 -29.55 26.67 0.18
C GLY A 200 -29.40 26.39 1.67
N LEU A 201 -28.36 26.95 2.28
CA LEU A 201 -28.06 26.77 3.70
C LEU A 201 -28.49 28.02 4.49
N THR A 202 -29.09 27.81 5.66
CA THR A 202 -29.31 28.89 6.63
C THR A 202 -27.98 29.39 7.21
N VAL A 203 -28.01 30.58 7.83
CA VAL A 203 -26.80 31.17 8.45
C VAL A 203 -26.18 30.24 9.50
N LEU A 204 -27.02 29.56 10.30
CA LEU A 204 -26.55 28.64 11.33
C LEU A 204 -25.94 27.37 10.72
N GLU A 205 -26.61 26.74 9.75
CA GLU A 205 -26.08 25.55 9.05
C GLU A 205 -24.76 25.87 8.35
N TYR A 206 -24.68 27.02 7.67
CA TYR A 206 -23.45 27.48 7.04
C TYR A 206 -22.34 27.65 8.08
N PHE A 207 -22.61 28.34 9.20
CA PHE A 207 -21.64 28.53 10.28
C PHE A 207 -21.14 27.21 10.88
N ILE A 208 -22.04 26.25 11.14
CA ILE A 208 -21.67 24.91 11.62
C ILE A 208 -20.74 24.22 10.62
N SER A 209 -21.07 24.28 9.32
CA SER A 209 -20.25 23.66 8.26
C SER A 209 -18.82 24.23 8.15
N THR A 210 -18.60 25.48 8.59
CA THR A 210 -17.27 26.10 8.54
C THR A 210 -16.26 25.46 9.50
N HIS A 211 -16.72 24.85 10.60
CA HIS A 211 -15.83 24.27 11.62
C HIS A 211 -15.04 23.09 11.05
N GLY A 212 -15.74 22.14 10.43
CA GLY A 212 -15.13 21.00 9.76
C GLY A 212 -14.25 21.44 8.59
N ALA A 213 -14.75 22.33 7.74
CA ALA A 213 -14.01 22.85 6.59
C ALA A 213 -12.68 23.52 7.00
N ARG A 214 -12.70 24.37 8.04
CA ARG A 214 -11.49 25.06 8.53
C ARG A 214 -10.50 24.07 9.15
N LYS A 215 -10.97 23.08 9.91
CA LYS A 215 -10.12 22.02 10.44
C LYS A 215 -9.46 21.23 9.32
N GLY A 216 -10.23 20.82 8.30
CA GLY A 216 -9.70 20.10 7.13
C GLY A 216 -8.62 20.89 6.39
N LEU A 217 -8.83 22.19 6.17
CA LEU A 217 -7.83 23.07 5.54
C LEU A 217 -6.57 23.22 6.39
N ALA A 218 -6.70 23.42 7.70
CA ALA A 218 -5.57 23.55 8.61
C ALA A 218 -4.75 22.24 8.70
N ASP A 219 -5.43 21.10 8.86
CA ASP A 219 -4.81 19.78 8.89
C ASP A 219 -4.05 19.49 7.59
N THR A 220 -4.61 19.89 6.43
CA THR A 220 -3.95 19.71 5.13
C THR A 220 -2.64 20.50 5.08
N ALA A 221 -2.66 21.76 5.51
CA ALA A 221 -1.48 22.61 5.53
C ALA A 221 -0.39 22.08 6.47
N LEU A 222 -0.75 21.56 7.63
CA LEU A 222 0.20 21.02 8.61
C LEU A 222 0.74 19.64 8.21
N LYS A 223 -0.14 18.70 7.85
CA LYS A 223 0.26 17.30 7.61
C LYS A 223 1.05 17.11 6.32
N THR A 224 0.97 18.04 5.36
CA THR A 224 1.82 18.03 4.16
C THR A 224 3.31 18.09 4.53
N ALA A 225 3.66 18.89 5.54
CA ALA A 225 5.04 18.99 6.02
C ALA A 225 5.51 17.67 6.67
N ASP A 226 4.64 17.01 7.45
CA ASP A 226 4.94 15.74 8.10
C ASP A 226 5.17 14.61 7.10
N SER A 227 4.37 14.57 6.03
CA SER A 227 4.56 13.61 4.93
C SER A 227 5.88 13.86 4.20
N GLY A 228 6.15 15.10 3.79
CA GLY A 228 7.40 15.44 3.11
C GLY A 228 8.64 15.14 3.96
N TYR A 229 8.55 15.37 5.27
CA TYR A 229 9.61 15.03 6.22
C TYR A 229 9.78 13.51 6.41
N LEU A 230 8.71 12.72 6.37
CA LEU A 230 8.81 11.25 6.34
C LEU A 230 9.51 10.79 5.05
N THR A 231 9.09 11.27 3.88
CA THR A 231 9.71 10.92 2.59
C THR A 231 11.20 11.21 2.59
N ARG A 232 11.60 12.39 3.10
CA ARG A 232 13.02 12.74 3.26
C ARG A 232 13.77 11.70 4.10
N ARG A 233 13.24 11.32 5.27
CA ARG A 233 13.85 10.31 6.15
C ARG A 233 13.96 8.93 5.50
N LEU A 234 12.93 8.51 4.75
CA LEU A 234 12.95 7.24 4.02
C LEU A 234 14.06 7.22 2.96
N VAL A 235 14.18 8.31 2.17
CA VAL A 235 15.24 8.44 1.17
C VAL A 235 16.62 8.43 1.83
N ASP A 236 16.79 9.13 2.95
CA ASP A 236 18.07 9.19 3.66
C ASP A 236 18.54 7.82 4.17
N VAL A 237 17.62 6.92 4.52
CA VAL A 237 17.94 5.56 4.96
C VAL A 237 18.20 4.61 3.80
N ALA A 238 17.51 4.80 2.67
CA ALA A 238 17.50 3.82 1.59
C ALA A 238 18.31 4.20 0.35
N GLN A 239 18.86 5.41 0.29
CA GLN A 239 19.59 5.93 -0.88
C GLN A 239 20.79 5.07 -1.31
N ASP A 240 21.37 4.25 -0.43
CA ASP A 240 22.52 3.39 -0.74
C ASP A 240 22.09 2.00 -1.26
N VAL A 241 20.79 1.72 -1.32
CA VAL A 241 20.24 0.47 -1.81
C VAL A 241 20.04 0.54 -3.32
N ILE A 242 20.96 -0.09 -4.05
CA ILE A 242 20.91 -0.23 -5.50
C ILE A 242 21.02 -1.69 -5.92
N VAL A 243 20.60 -2.03 -7.12
CA VAL A 243 20.85 -3.38 -7.66
C VAL A 243 22.32 -3.51 -8.04
N ARG A 244 23.07 -4.42 -7.41
CA ARG A 244 24.53 -4.55 -7.62
C ARG A 244 24.94 -5.75 -8.45
N GLU A 245 24.22 -6.85 -8.32
CA GLU A 245 24.56 -8.15 -8.89
C GLU A 245 23.29 -8.88 -9.35
N GLU A 246 23.44 -9.89 -10.19
CA GLU A 246 22.31 -10.64 -10.75
C GLU A 246 21.75 -11.64 -9.72
N ASP A 247 22.62 -12.35 -9.02
CA ASP A 247 22.25 -13.31 -7.97
C ASP A 247 23.23 -13.26 -6.80
N CYS A 248 22.71 -13.15 -5.58
CA CYS A 248 23.50 -13.16 -4.34
C CYS A 248 23.80 -14.58 -3.81
N GLY A 249 23.27 -15.63 -4.44
CA GLY A 249 23.47 -17.03 -4.04
C GLY A 249 22.81 -17.38 -2.70
N THR A 250 21.75 -16.67 -2.30
CA THR A 250 21.03 -16.98 -1.06
C THR A 250 20.15 -18.22 -1.24
N ASP A 251 20.22 -19.13 -0.27
CA ASP A 251 19.36 -20.32 -0.20
C ASP A 251 18.06 -20.07 0.58
N ARG A 252 17.89 -18.87 1.12
CA ARG A 252 16.73 -18.49 1.93
C ARG A 252 15.62 -17.87 1.07
N GLY A 253 14.40 -18.32 1.28
CA GLY A 253 13.18 -17.71 0.72
C GLY A 253 12.30 -17.11 1.80
N LEU A 254 11.29 -16.35 1.38
CA LEU A 254 10.17 -15.88 2.20
C LEU A 254 8.95 -16.73 1.84
N LEU A 255 8.28 -17.28 2.85
CA LEU A 255 7.00 -17.95 2.64
C LEU A 255 5.92 -16.88 2.48
N VAL A 256 5.20 -16.92 1.36
CA VAL A 256 4.17 -15.93 1.03
C VAL A 256 2.82 -16.61 0.90
N SER A 257 1.80 -15.97 1.47
CA SER A 257 0.40 -16.37 1.46
C SER A 257 -0.49 -15.13 1.37
N ASP A 258 -1.81 -15.31 1.29
CA ASP A 258 -2.77 -14.21 1.45
C ASP A 258 -2.54 -13.43 2.75
N ILE A 259 -2.64 -12.10 2.69
CA ILE A 259 -2.69 -11.27 3.89
C ILE A 259 -4.16 -11.01 4.24
N LYS A 260 -4.62 -11.63 5.32
CA LYS A 260 -5.98 -11.48 5.86
C LYS A 260 -5.97 -10.86 7.26
N GLU A 261 -7.01 -10.08 7.56
CA GLU A 261 -7.31 -9.53 8.88
C GLU A 261 -8.72 -9.98 9.28
N GLY A 262 -8.79 -11.08 10.04
CA GLY A 262 -10.07 -11.73 10.31
C GLY A 262 -10.72 -12.18 9.01
N THR A 263 -11.85 -11.55 8.64
CA THR A 263 -12.59 -11.84 7.40
C THR A 263 -12.21 -10.95 6.23
N GLU A 264 -11.49 -9.85 6.46
CA GLU A 264 -11.13 -8.89 5.42
C GLU A 264 -9.83 -9.32 4.72
N MET A 265 -9.88 -9.40 3.38
CA MET A 265 -8.71 -9.65 2.55
C MET A 265 -7.99 -8.33 2.30
N ILE A 266 -6.77 -8.20 2.81
CA ILE A 266 -5.93 -7.01 2.62
C ILE A 266 -5.22 -7.09 1.27
N GLU A 267 -4.56 -8.23 1.02
CA GLU A 267 -3.77 -8.44 -0.19
C GLU A 267 -3.83 -9.92 -0.59
N PRO A 268 -4.24 -10.21 -1.84
CA PRO A 268 -4.35 -11.57 -2.34
C PRO A 268 -2.98 -12.14 -2.73
N PHE A 269 -2.83 -13.46 -2.60
CA PHE A 269 -1.61 -14.19 -2.91
C PHE A 269 -1.09 -13.93 -4.33
N ILE A 270 -2.00 -13.83 -5.31
CA ILE A 270 -1.64 -13.57 -6.73
C ILE A 270 -0.86 -12.26 -6.93
N GLU A 271 -1.22 -11.19 -6.21
CA GLU A 271 -0.53 -9.90 -6.31
C GLU A 271 0.86 -9.97 -5.67
N ARG A 272 1.03 -10.75 -4.61
CA ARG A 272 2.30 -10.86 -3.86
C ARG A 272 3.36 -11.65 -4.61
N ILE A 273 2.95 -12.64 -5.40
CA ILE A 273 3.87 -13.48 -6.19
C ILE A 273 4.21 -12.87 -7.55
N GLU A 274 3.35 -12.00 -8.11
CA GLU A 274 3.58 -11.43 -9.43
C GLU A 274 4.90 -10.64 -9.50
N GLY A 275 5.71 -10.95 -10.50
CA GLY A 275 6.98 -10.24 -10.73
C GLY A 275 8.07 -10.60 -9.71
N ARG A 276 7.90 -11.68 -8.94
CA ARG A 276 8.93 -12.25 -8.05
C ARG A 276 9.57 -13.49 -8.67
N TYR A 277 10.70 -13.92 -8.11
CA TYR A 277 11.36 -15.16 -8.49
C TYR A 277 10.97 -16.28 -7.54
N SER A 278 10.61 -17.46 -8.08
CA SER A 278 10.34 -18.63 -7.25
C SER A 278 11.62 -19.13 -6.59
N LYS A 279 11.57 -19.53 -5.32
CA LYS A 279 12.70 -20.19 -4.65
C LYS A 279 12.64 -21.71 -4.78
N GLU A 280 11.45 -22.25 -4.98
CA GLU A 280 11.21 -23.69 -5.09
C GLU A 280 10.60 -24.09 -6.44
N THR A 281 10.55 -25.40 -6.71
CA THR A 281 9.82 -25.91 -7.88
C THR A 281 8.36 -26.11 -7.49
N VAL A 282 7.46 -25.37 -8.13
CA VAL A 282 6.02 -25.50 -7.88
C VAL A 282 5.42 -26.47 -8.90
N ARG A 283 4.64 -27.43 -8.41
CA ARG A 283 3.98 -28.47 -9.21
C ARG A 283 2.48 -28.40 -9.00
N HIS A 284 1.73 -28.70 -10.06
CA HIS A 284 0.29 -28.78 -9.97
C HIS A 284 -0.13 -29.95 -9.05
N PRO A 285 -1.01 -29.75 -8.04
CA PRO A 285 -1.35 -30.78 -7.06
C PRO A 285 -1.90 -32.08 -7.67
N GLU A 286 -2.77 -31.96 -8.67
CA GLU A 286 -3.41 -33.13 -9.31
C GLU A 286 -2.60 -33.76 -10.46
N THR A 287 -1.90 -32.95 -11.26
CA THR A 287 -1.28 -33.44 -12.52
C THR A 287 0.22 -33.67 -12.41
N ASP A 288 0.86 -33.27 -11.29
CA ASP A 288 2.31 -33.30 -11.05
C ASP A 288 3.15 -32.60 -12.15
N LYS A 289 2.51 -31.77 -12.99
CA LYS A 289 3.21 -30.96 -13.97
C LYS A 289 3.92 -29.82 -13.26
N ILE A 290 5.17 -29.59 -13.63
CA ILE A 290 5.95 -28.45 -13.14
C ILE A 290 5.38 -27.18 -13.76
N ILE A 291 4.91 -26.26 -12.92
CA ILE A 291 4.40 -24.96 -13.32
C ILE A 291 5.57 -23.98 -13.46
N ILE A 292 6.43 -23.89 -12.43
CA ILE A 292 7.60 -23.01 -12.42
C ILE A 292 8.79 -23.68 -11.70
N ARG A 293 10.00 -23.42 -12.19
CA ARG A 293 11.25 -23.89 -11.58
C ARG A 293 11.85 -22.84 -10.64
N PRO A 294 12.79 -23.22 -9.75
CA PRO A 294 13.53 -22.27 -8.94
C PRO A 294 14.27 -21.25 -9.83
N ASP A 295 14.34 -20.02 -9.36
CA ASP A 295 14.96 -18.87 -10.03
C ASP A 295 14.34 -18.48 -11.38
N GLU A 296 13.10 -18.89 -11.66
CA GLU A 296 12.30 -18.36 -12.77
C GLU A 296 11.41 -17.21 -12.29
N LEU A 297 11.22 -16.20 -13.15
CA LEU A 297 10.39 -15.03 -12.89
C LEU A 297 8.91 -15.39 -13.06
N ILE A 298 8.10 -15.09 -12.05
CA ILE A 298 6.66 -15.30 -12.06
C ILE A 298 6.00 -14.17 -12.87
N THR A 299 5.51 -14.51 -14.07
CA THR A 299 4.73 -13.59 -14.91
C THR A 299 3.25 -13.62 -14.48
N PRO A 300 2.42 -12.62 -14.89
CA PRO A 300 0.99 -12.62 -14.56
C PRO A 300 0.26 -13.90 -15.00
N GLU A 301 0.66 -14.49 -16.13
CA GLU A 301 0.10 -15.75 -16.64
C GLU A 301 0.44 -16.92 -15.71
N ILE A 302 1.69 -17.01 -15.26
CA ILE A 302 2.15 -18.06 -14.34
C ILE A 302 1.52 -17.88 -12.95
N ALA A 303 1.42 -16.64 -12.45
CA ALA A 303 0.78 -16.35 -11.18
C ALA A 303 -0.69 -16.82 -11.17
N LYS A 304 -1.39 -16.62 -12.29
CA LYS A 304 -2.76 -17.12 -12.47
C LYS A 304 -2.80 -18.64 -12.54
N GLU A 305 -1.89 -19.29 -13.27
CA GLU A 305 -1.81 -20.75 -13.33
C GLU A 305 -1.54 -21.39 -11.95
N ILE A 306 -0.69 -20.78 -11.13
CA ILE A 306 -0.43 -21.21 -9.75
C ILE A 306 -1.69 -21.09 -8.88
N THR A 307 -2.39 -19.96 -8.99
CA THR A 307 -3.60 -19.70 -8.19
C THR A 307 -4.76 -20.60 -8.62
N ASP A 308 -4.95 -20.79 -9.94
CA ASP A 308 -5.99 -21.67 -10.51
C ASP A 308 -5.73 -23.15 -10.17
N ALA A 309 -4.47 -23.53 -9.91
CA ALA A 309 -4.10 -24.87 -9.45
C ALA A 309 -4.42 -25.11 -7.96
N GLY A 310 -4.91 -24.11 -7.22
CA GLY A 310 -5.30 -24.23 -5.81
C GLY A 310 -4.15 -24.15 -4.82
N ILE A 311 -3.04 -23.51 -5.19
CA ILE A 311 -1.86 -23.35 -4.32
C ILE A 311 -2.03 -22.05 -3.52
N GLU A 312 -1.98 -22.17 -2.18
CA GLU A 312 -2.24 -21.04 -1.26
C GLU A 312 -0.97 -20.38 -0.68
N GLU A 313 0.14 -21.11 -0.68
CA GLU A 313 1.43 -20.64 -0.16
C GLU A 313 2.60 -21.13 -1.02
N MET A 314 3.65 -20.30 -1.12
CA MET A 314 4.90 -20.68 -1.79
C MET A 314 6.11 -19.90 -1.28
N TYR A 315 7.30 -20.47 -1.44
CA TYR A 315 8.56 -19.78 -1.18
C TYR A 315 9.00 -18.92 -2.37
N ILE A 316 9.12 -17.61 -2.13
CA ILE A 316 9.67 -16.66 -3.09
C ILE A 316 11.04 -16.14 -2.65
N ARG A 317 11.79 -15.57 -3.59
CA ARG A 317 12.95 -14.73 -3.28
C ARG A 317 12.47 -13.33 -2.91
N SER A 318 13.04 -12.77 -1.84
CA SER A 318 12.67 -11.47 -1.28
C SER A 318 13.91 -10.63 -1.00
N ALA A 319 13.73 -9.32 -0.89
CA ALA A 319 14.80 -8.42 -0.46
C ALA A 319 15.25 -8.74 0.97
N PHE A 320 14.38 -9.23 1.86
CA PHE A 320 14.71 -9.61 3.23
C PHE A 320 15.86 -10.61 3.33
N THR A 321 15.86 -11.61 2.44
CA THR A 321 16.83 -12.72 2.49
C THR A 321 18.09 -12.49 1.63
N CYS A 322 18.22 -11.30 1.03
CA CYS A 322 19.29 -10.98 0.10
C CYS A 322 20.65 -10.80 0.81
N ASN A 323 21.69 -11.49 0.32
CA ASN A 323 23.04 -11.48 0.89
C ASN A 323 23.97 -10.39 0.32
N THR A 324 23.50 -9.60 -0.65
CA THR A 324 24.26 -8.49 -1.24
C THR A 324 24.60 -7.43 -0.20
N ARG A 325 25.89 -7.05 -0.10
CA ARG A 325 26.43 -6.15 0.93
C ARG A 325 25.84 -4.73 0.93
N HIS A 326 25.91 -4.05 -0.23
CA HIS A 326 25.50 -2.65 -0.39
C HIS A 326 24.47 -2.55 -1.51
N GLY A 327 23.27 -3.06 -1.25
CA GLY A 327 22.21 -3.14 -2.24
C GLY A 327 21.44 -4.45 -2.20
N VAL A 328 20.77 -4.75 -3.29
CA VAL A 328 20.05 -6.00 -3.54
C VAL A 328 20.54 -6.63 -4.84
N CYS A 329 20.28 -7.93 -5.03
CA CYS A 329 20.47 -8.57 -6.33
C CYS A 329 19.20 -8.54 -7.18
N GLU A 330 19.35 -8.66 -8.50
CA GLU A 330 18.25 -8.68 -9.46
C GLU A 330 17.19 -9.75 -9.10
N LYS A 331 17.61 -10.98 -8.82
CA LYS A 331 16.69 -12.09 -8.49
C LYS A 331 15.93 -11.90 -7.18
N CYS A 332 16.53 -11.28 -6.16
CA CYS A 332 15.83 -11.03 -4.89
C CYS A 332 14.87 -9.84 -4.97
N TYR A 333 15.07 -8.92 -5.92
CA TYR A 333 14.18 -7.78 -6.14
C TYR A 333 13.02 -8.12 -7.10
N GLY A 334 13.33 -8.77 -8.24
CA GLY A 334 12.36 -9.19 -9.24
C GLY A 334 12.13 -8.17 -10.35
N LYS A 335 10.86 -8.00 -10.74
CA LYS A 335 10.38 -7.11 -11.80
C LYS A 335 10.48 -5.63 -11.39
N ASN A 336 10.96 -4.80 -12.31
CA ASN A 336 10.85 -3.35 -12.25
C ASN A 336 9.40 -2.96 -12.58
N LEU A 337 8.71 -2.34 -11.62
CA LEU A 337 7.31 -1.96 -11.76
C LEU A 337 7.09 -0.80 -12.74
N ALA A 338 8.13 0.00 -13.01
CA ALA A 338 8.05 1.13 -13.92
C ALA A 338 8.09 0.71 -15.40
N THR A 339 8.87 -0.33 -15.73
CA THR A 339 9.04 -0.81 -17.11
C THR A 339 8.25 -2.09 -17.39
N GLY A 340 7.92 -2.87 -16.37
CA GLY A 340 7.29 -4.18 -16.50
C GLY A 340 8.27 -5.32 -16.78
N GLU A 341 9.56 -5.04 -16.89
CA GLU A 341 10.61 -6.03 -17.18
C GLU A 341 11.40 -6.38 -15.92
N LYS A 342 12.38 -7.30 -16.02
CA LYS A 342 13.30 -7.60 -14.91
C LYS A 342 14.13 -6.35 -14.56
N VAL A 343 14.47 -6.19 -13.29
CA VAL A 343 15.26 -5.03 -12.86
C VAL A 343 16.69 -5.10 -13.41
N GLU A 344 17.25 -3.96 -13.80
CA GLU A 344 18.63 -3.90 -14.28
C GLU A 344 19.63 -3.60 -13.16
N VAL A 345 20.87 -4.03 -13.35
CA VAL A 345 21.97 -3.69 -12.43
C VAL A 345 22.22 -2.19 -12.48
N GLY A 346 22.20 -1.54 -11.33
CA GLY A 346 22.34 -0.10 -11.18
C GLY A 346 21.06 0.66 -10.88
N GLU A 347 19.91 -0.02 -10.89
CA GLU A 347 18.65 0.62 -10.53
C GLU A 347 18.67 1.07 -9.06
N ALA A 348 18.26 2.32 -8.81
CA ALA A 348 18.23 2.94 -7.49
C ALA A 348 16.95 2.58 -6.72
N VAL A 349 16.75 1.28 -6.48
CA VAL A 349 15.52 0.71 -5.91
C VAL A 349 15.18 1.22 -4.52
N GLY A 350 16.17 1.64 -3.71
CA GLY A 350 15.92 2.25 -2.41
C GLY A 350 15.27 3.62 -2.49
N THR A 351 15.71 4.46 -3.42
CA THR A 351 15.09 5.78 -3.68
C THR A 351 13.68 5.60 -4.24
N ILE A 352 13.50 4.66 -5.16
CA ILE A 352 12.18 4.31 -5.72
C ILE A 352 11.25 3.87 -4.59
N ALA A 353 11.67 2.92 -3.75
CA ALA A 353 10.88 2.45 -2.62
C ALA A 353 10.51 3.57 -1.63
N ALA A 354 11.45 4.44 -1.29
CA ALA A 354 11.20 5.57 -0.41
C ALA A 354 10.17 6.57 -1.01
N GLN A 355 10.22 6.80 -2.32
CA GLN A 355 9.24 7.65 -3.02
C GLN A 355 7.88 6.96 -3.13
N SER A 356 7.83 5.68 -3.47
CA SER A 356 6.59 4.89 -3.55
C SER A 356 5.84 4.83 -2.21
N ILE A 357 6.55 4.88 -1.08
CA ILE A 357 5.94 4.93 0.25
C ILE A 357 5.61 6.38 0.65
N GLY A 358 6.51 7.31 0.36
CA GLY A 358 6.40 8.71 0.79
C GLY A 358 5.37 9.53 0.02
N GLU A 359 5.28 9.40 -1.31
CA GLU A 359 4.34 10.16 -2.13
C GLU A 359 2.89 9.89 -1.71
N PRO A 360 2.42 8.62 -1.59
CA PRO A 360 1.07 8.35 -1.13
C PRO A 360 0.86 8.74 0.33
N GLY A 361 1.92 8.81 1.16
CA GLY A 361 1.84 9.39 2.50
C GLY A 361 1.23 10.79 2.52
N THR A 362 1.47 11.58 1.47
CA THR A 362 0.87 12.92 1.31
C THR A 362 -0.62 12.79 0.97
N GLN A 363 -0.98 11.81 0.15
CA GLN A 363 -2.38 11.50 -0.17
C GLN A 363 -3.16 11.01 1.05
N LEU A 364 -2.55 10.19 1.93
CA LEU A 364 -3.15 9.77 3.20
C LEU A 364 -3.54 10.97 4.08
N THR A 365 -2.72 12.02 4.03
CA THR A 365 -3.00 13.26 4.77
C THR A 365 -3.98 14.20 4.08
N MET A 366 -4.12 14.09 2.76
CA MET A 366 -5.00 14.95 1.96
C MET A 366 -6.39 14.35 1.74
N ARG A 367 -6.58 13.02 1.72
CA ARG A 367 -7.90 12.38 1.54
C ARG A 367 -8.88 12.68 2.70
N THR A 368 -8.38 13.11 3.86
CA THR A 368 -9.21 13.71 4.93
C THR A 368 -9.95 14.99 4.50
N PHE A 369 -9.61 15.59 3.35
CA PHE A 369 -10.29 16.75 2.79
C PHE A 369 -11.74 16.46 2.39
N HIS A 370 -12.03 15.28 1.82
CA HIS A 370 -13.38 14.97 1.31
C HIS A 370 -14.36 14.56 2.40
N THR A 371 -13.87 14.10 3.54
CA THR A 371 -14.66 13.74 4.72
C THR A 371 -14.68 14.83 5.78
N GLY A 372 -13.78 15.83 5.71
CA GLY A 372 -13.55 16.86 6.74
C GLY A 372 -14.74 17.73 7.15
N GLY A 373 -15.91 17.57 6.52
CA GLY A 373 -17.16 18.19 6.97
C GLY A 373 -18.21 17.21 7.45
N VAL A 374 -18.17 15.92 7.10
CA VAL A 374 -19.28 14.99 7.31
C VAL A 374 -18.84 13.81 8.18
N ALA A 375 -19.63 13.49 9.21
CA ALA A 375 -19.37 12.36 10.10
C ALA A 375 -19.17 11.04 9.31
N GLY A 376 -18.07 10.33 9.59
CA GLY A 376 -17.68 9.07 8.98
C GLY A 376 -16.52 8.43 9.72
N SER A 377 -16.19 7.17 9.39
CA SER A 377 -15.13 6.38 10.04
C SER A 377 -13.81 7.15 10.12
N ASP A 378 -13.21 7.12 11.31
CA ASP A 378 -12.05 7.92 11.69
C ASP A 378 -10.79 7.51 10.93
N ILE A 379 -10.63 8.04 9.71
CA ILE A 379 -9.48 7.87 8.80
C ILE A 379 -8.16 8.42 9.39
N THR A 380 -8.23 9.09 10.56
CA THR A 380 -7.15 9.94 11.10
C THR A 380 -5.91 9.19 11.59
N GLN A 381 -5.87 7.85 11.57
CA GLN A 381 -4.71 7.08 12.04
C GLN A 381 -3.63 6.78 10.98
N GLY A 382 -3.84 7.09 9.70
CA GLY A 382 -2.95 6.68 8.60
C GLY A 382 -1.47 7.05 8.77
N LEU A 383 -1.10 8.31 8.51
CA LEU A 383 0.30 8.74 8.54
C LEU A 383 0.97 8.61 9.94
N PRO A 384 0.31 8.98 11.07
CA PRO A 384 0.91 8.81 12.39
C PRO A 384 1.29 7.36 12.70
N ARG A 385 0.46 6.39 12.25
CA ARG A 385 0.77 4.96 12.41
C ARG A 385 1.96 4.54 11.57
N ILE A 386 2.04 4.96 10.31
CA ILE A 386 3.21 4.70 9.45
C ILE A 386 4.49 5.28 10.07
N GLN A 387 4.43 6.51 10.58
CA GLN A 387 5.58 7.13 11.27
C GLN A 387 5.97 6.38 12.54
N GLU A 388 5.00 5.89 13.31
CA GLU A 388 5.24 5.09 14.52
C GLU A 388 5.97 3.79 14.19
N ILE A 389 5.54 3.09 13.12
CA ILE A 389 6.13 1.83 12.65
C ILE A 389 7.56 2.05 12.17
N PHE A 390 7.80 2.96 11.22
CA PHE A 390 9.13 3.19 10.66
C PHE A 390 10.12 3.83 11.65
N GLU A 391 9.65 4.50 12.69
CA GLU A 391 10.52 4.97 13.78
C GLU A 391 10.74 3.94 14.90
N ALA A 392 10.15 2.74 14.78
CA ALA A 392 10.18 1.69 15.80
C ALA A 392 9.86 2.24 17.20
N ARG A 393 8.82 3.09 17.27
CA ARG A 393 8.34 3.72 18.51
C ARG A 393 7.43 2.76 19.26
N ASN A 394 7.27 3.02 20.55
CA ASN A 394 6.36 2.25 21.38
C ASN A 394 4.92 2.67 21.08
N PRO A 395 4.01 1.72 20.80
CA PRO A 395 2.64 2.04 20.46
C PRO A 395 1.86 2.56 21.67
N LYS A 396 0.91 3.48 21.42
CA LYS A 396 0.07 4.08 22.48
C LYS A 396 -0.93 3.08 23.10
N GLY A 397 -1.31 2.04 22.36
CA GLY A 397 -2.15 0.93 22.82
C GLY A 397 -1.39 -0.39 22.67
N GLN A 398 -0.36 -0.58 23.48
CA GLN A 398 0.52 -1.74 23.39
C GLN A 398 -0.24 -3.04 23.70
N ALA A 399 -0.23 -3.95 22.74
CA ALA A 399 -0.70 -5.30 22.94
C ALA A 399 0.34 -6.12 23.70
N VAL A 400 -0.14 -6.99 24.57
CA VAL A 400 0.69 -7.91 25.34
C VAL A 400 0.94 -9.16 24.49
N ILE A 401 2.20 -9.58 24.39
CA ILE A 401 2.61 -10.81 23.69
C ILE A 401 3.17 -11.82 24.69
N THR A 402 2.98 -13.12 24.41
CA THR A 402 3.59 -14.18 25.22
C THR A 402 5.03 -14.44 24.81
N GLU A 403 5.90 -14.67 25.79
CA GLU A 403 7.31 -15.04 25.58
C GLU A 403 7.51 -16.56 25.58
N ILE A 404 6.52 -17.31 26.05
CA ILE A 404 6.53 -18.76 26.18
C ILE A 404 5.39 -19.36 25.37
N GLU A 405 5.65 -20.53 24.80
CA GLU A 405 4.60 -21.39 24.26
C GLU A 405 3.93 -22.15 25.42
N GLY A 406 2.64 -22.40 25.31
CA GLY A 406 1.90 -23.09 26.36
C GLY A 406 0.40 -22.95 26.24
N VAL A 407 -0.30 -23.30 27.32
CA VAL A 407 -1.77 -23.17 27.40
C VAL A 407 -2.13 -22.07 28.38
N ILE A 408 -3.17 -21.32 28.08
CA ILE A 408 -3.71 -20.32 29.01
C ILE A 408 -4.40 -21.02 30.17
N ASP A 409 -3.82 -20.90 31.35
CA ASP A 409 -4.28 -21.57 32.57
C ASP A 409 -5.37 -20.76 33.27
N ASN A 410 -5.17 -19.44 33.41
CA ASN A 410 -6.10 -18.56 34.12
C ASN A 410 -6.04 -17.12 33.61
N ILE A 411 -7.20 -16.45 33.65
CA ILE A 411 -7.37 -15.02 33.35
C ILE A 411 -8.10 -14.41 34.54
N THR A 412 -7.41 -13.61 35.35
CA THR A 412 -8.01 -12.95 36.52
C THR A 412 -8.04 -11.45 36.37
N VAL A 413 -9.07 -10.78 36.90
CA VAL A 413 -9.15 -9.32 36.93
C VAL A 413 -8.79 -8.85 38.33
N GLY A 414 -7.63 -8.21 38.46
CA GLY A 414 -7.17 -7.62 39.71
C GLY A 414 -8.01 -6.42 40.15
N LYS A 415 -7.84 -6.02 41.42
CA LYS A 415 -8.59 -4.89 42.02
C LYS A 415 -8.35 -3.56 41.29
N ASP A 416 -7.20 -3.41 40.65
CA ASP A 416 -6.82 -2.21 39.89
C ASP A 416 -7.36 -2.20 38.45
N ARG A 417 -8.34 -3.06 38.13
CA ARG A 417 -8.84 -3.30 36.76
C ARG A 417 -7.72 -3.68 35.79
N GLN A 418 -6.71 -4.40 36.25
CA GLN A 418 -5.72 -5.06 35.38
C GLN A 418 -6.12 -6.51 35.19
N GLN A 419 -5.99 -7.00 33.97
CA GLN A 419 -6.21 -8.40 33.64
C GLN A 419 -4.87 -9.13 33.72
N GLU A 420 -4.77 -10.15 34.56
CA GLU A 420 -3.60 -11.02 34.65
C GLU A 420 -3.88 -12.30 33.86
N ILE A 421 -3.04 -12.57 32.86
CA ILE A 421 -3.13 -13.73 31.96
C ILE A 421 -1.98 -14.66 32.31
N VAL A 422 -2.28 -15.87 32.78
CA VAL A 422 -1.29 -16.87 33.17
C VAL A 422 -1.15 -17.89 32.04
N VAL A 423 0.05 -17.97 31.46
CA VAL A 423 0.41 -18.96 30.44
C VAL A 423 1.28 -20.02 31.10
N LYS A 424 0.86 -21.29 30.95
CA LYS A 424 1.56 -22.45 31.49
C LYS A 424 2.22 -23.21 30.36
N GLY A 425 3.54 -23.07 30.26
CA GLY A 425 4.38 -23.85 29.35
C GLY A 425 4.85 -25.17 29.97
N ALA A 426 5.68 -25.91 29.23
CA ALA A 426 6.20 -27.21 29.69
C ALA A 426 7.14 -27.08 30.91
N ASN A 427 7.96 -26.03 30.96
CA ASN A 427 9.01 -25.86 31.98
C ASN A 427 8.81 -24.62 32.88
N GLU A 428 8.01 -23.65 32.45
CA GLU A 428 7.82 -22.37 33.15
C GLU A 428 6.36 -21.93 33.05
N THR A 429 5.86 -21.28 34.09
CA THR A 429 4.56 -20.60 34.07
C THR A 429 4.82 -19.12 34.25
N ARG A 430 4.29 -18.29 33.35
CA ARG A 430 4.44 -16.83 33.41
C ARG A 430 3.09 -16.14 33.44
N SER A 431 3.03 -15.06 34.21
CA SER A 431 1.87 -14.16 34.20
C SER A 431 2.19 -12.87 33.46
N TYR A 432 1.21 -12.40 32.71
CA TYR A 432 1.26 -11.19 31.91
C TYR A 432 0.15 -10.24 32.36
N LEU A 433 0.49 -8.97 32.57
CA LEU A 433 -0.47 -7.95 32.96
C LEU A 433 -0.93 -7.15 31.75
N ALA A 434 -2.24 -7.09 31.55
CA ALA A 434 -2.90 -6.29 30.54
C ALA A 434 -3.80 -5.23 31.17
N SER A 435 -4.02 -4.12 30.46
CA SER A 435 -5.00 -3.12 30.88
C SER A 435 -6.40 -3.72 30.84
N GLY A 436 -7.24 -3.50 31.86
CA GLY A 436 -8.61 -4.01 31.86
C GLY A 436 -9.55 -3.31 30.87
N THR A 437 -9.10 -2.27 30.18
CA THR A 437 -9.79 -1.70 29.02
C THR A 437 -9.49 -2.45 27.73
N SER A 438 -8.39 -3.21 27.68
CA SER A 438 -8.02 -3.99 26.51
C SER A 438 -8.89 -5.24 26.43
N ARG A 439 -9.43 -5.52 25.24
CA ARG A 439 -10.13 -6.77 24.98
C ARG A 439 -9.12 -7.90 24.81
N LEU A 440 -9.43 -9.06 25.34
CA LEU A 440 -8.60 -10.25 25.20
C LEU A 440 -8.88 -10.92 23.85
N LYS A 441 -7.83 -11.40 23.20
CA LYS A 441 -7.92 -12.19 21.96
C LYS A 441 -7.94 -13.69 22.21
N VAL A 442 -7.78 -14.09 23.46
CA VAL A 442 -7.48 -15.46 23.85
C VAL A 442 -8.42 -15.96 24.95
N GLU A 443 -8.68 -17.26 24.96
CA GLU A 443 -9.57 -17.92 25.91
C GLU A 443 -8.82 -18.90 26.82
N ILE A 444 -9.39 -19.20 28.00
CA ILE A 444 -8.81 -20.19 28.93
C ILE A 444 -8.82 -21.57 28.25
N GLY A 445 -7.68 -22.25 28.29
CA GLY A 445 -7.49 -23.54 27.61
C GLY A 445 -7.01 -23.44 26.16
N GLN A 446 -6.89 -22.24 25.59
CA GLN A 446 -6.28 -22.04 24.27
C GLN A 446 -4.76 -22.26 24.34
N SER A 447 -4.23 -22.99 23.36
CA SER A 447 -2.78 -23.11 23.14
C SER A 447 -2.28 -21.86 22.44
N VAL A 448 -1.17 -21.32 22.93
CA VAL A 448 -0.51 -20.13 22.37
C VAL A 448 0.93 -20.41 22.02
N GLU A 449 1.38 -19.82 20.92
CA GLU A 449 2.78 -19.89 20.47
C GLU A 449 3.59 -18.70 20.96
N ARG A 450 4.92 -18.85 20.97
CA ARG A 450 5.83 -17.78 21.37
C ARG A 450 5.70 -16.58 20.43
N GLY A 451 5.41 -15.41 20.99
CA GLY A 451 5.19 -14.16 20.26
C GLY A 451 3.72 -13.89 19.93
N GLU A 452 2.80 -14.80 20.26
CA GLU A 452 1.37 -14.61 20.01
C GLU A 452 0.77 -13.48 20.86
N VAL A 453 -0.19 -12.77 20.28
CA VAL A 453 -0.81 -11.57 20.85
C VAL A 453 -1.98 -11.97 21.75
N LEU A 454 -1.92 -11.58 23.02
CA LEU A 454 -2.92 -11.92 24.03
C LEU A 454 -4.08 -10.90 24.08
N THR A 455 -3.83 -9.64 23.74
CA THR A 455 -4.81 -8.54 23.85
C THR A 455 -4.95 -7.76 22.55
N GLU A 456 -6.08 -7.11 22.34
CA GLU A 456 -6.21 -6.10 21.28
C GLU A 456 -5.21 -4.95 21.49
N GLY A 457 -4.71 -4.41 20.38
CA GLY A 457 -3.73 -3.34 20.36
C GLY A 457 -2.65 -3.56 19.30
N SER A 458 -1.63 -2.71 19.34
CA SER A 458 -0.49 -2.77 18.45
C SER A 458 0.71 -3.40 19.16
N ILE A 459 1.45 -4.26 18.46
CA ILE A 459 2.64 -4.90 19.03
C ILE A 459 3.82 -3.91 19.01
N GLU A 460 4.59 -3.87 20.10
CA GLU A 460 5.87 -3.16 20.14
C GLU A 460 6.94 -3.93 19.34
N PRO A 461 7.45 -3.37 18.22
CA PRO A 461 8.34 -4.12 17.32
C PRO A 461 9.66 -4.60 17.96
N LYS A 462 10.20 -3.84 18.92
CA LYS A 462 11.46 -4.20 19.60
C LYS A 462 11.30 -5.40 20.52
N ASN A 463 10.18 -5.44 21.26
CA ASN A 463 9.86 -6.58 22.10
C ASN A 463 9.57 -7.81 21.22
N PHE A 464 8.80 -7.62 20.14
CA PHE A 464 8.49 -8.68 19.20
C PHE A 464 9.75 -9.30 18.57
N LEU A 465 10.75 -8.50 18.18
CA LEU A 465 12.03 -9.01 17.69
C LEU A 465 12.78 -9.87 18.72
N ALA A 466 12.72 -9.51 20.00
CA ALA A 466 13.37 -10.27 21.06
C ALA A 466 12.68 -11.62 21.32
N VAL A 467 11.39 -11.71 21.04
CA VAL A 467 10.54 -12.88 21.34
C VAL A 467 10.39 -13.79 20.12
N ALA A 468 9.83 -13.28 19.02
CA ALA A 468 9.46 -14.05 17.83
C ALA A 468 10.61 -14.19 16.81
N GLY A 469 11.63 -13.32 16.88
CA GLY A 469 12.79 -13.34 16.00
C GLY A 469 12.64 -12.46 14.76
N LEU A 470 13.64 -12.55 13.86
CA LEU A 470 13.82 -11.60 12.76
C LEU A 470 12.75 -11.74 11.67
N THR A 471 12.55 -12.95 11.13
CA THR A 471 11.61 -13.21 10.04
C THR A 471 10.17 -12.83 10.42
N ALA A 472 9.70 -13.26 11.60
CA ALA A 472 8.38 -12.88 12.09
C ALA A 472 8.24 -11.36 12.22
N THR A 473 9.28 -10.65 12.69
CA THR A 473 9.26 -9.19 12.81
C THR A 473 9.19 -8.49 11.45
N GLU A 474 9.93 -8.97 10.46
CA GLU A 474 9.91 -8.44 9.09
C GLU A 474 8.51 -8.60 8.47
N GLU A 475 7.91 -9.77 8.60
CA GLU A 475 6.54 -10.07 8.13
C GLU A 475 5.49 -9.22 8.85
N TYR A 476 5.61 -9.07 10.17
CA TYR A 476 4.72 -8.22 10.95
C TYR A 476 4.79 -6.75 10.50
N LEU A 477 6.00 -6.21 10.33
CA LEU A 477 6.18 -4.83 9.87
C LEU A 477 5.62 -4.63 8.45
N LEU A 478 5.86 -5.60 7.55
CA LEU A 478 5.30 -5.59 6.19
C LEU A 478 3.77 -5.56 6.23
N LYS A 479 3.16 -6.49 6.98
CA LYS A 479 1.70 -6.62 7.11
C LYS A 479 1.07 -5.33 7.67
N GLU A 480 1.63 -4.77 8.73
CA GLU A 480 1.09 -3.56 9.36
C GLU A 480 1.18 -2.33 8.45
N VAL A 481 2.27 -2.17 7.70
CA VAL A 481 2.39 -1.08 6.73
C VAL A 481 1.39 -1.27 5.59
N GLN A 482 1.30 -2.46 5.01
CA GLN A 482 0.37 -2.74 3.92
C GLN A 482 -1.08 -2.53 4.32
N LYS A 483 -1.46 -3.01 5.51
CA LYS A 483 -2.79 -2.79 6.08
C LYS A 483 -3.17 -1.31 6.08
N VAL A 484 -2.27 -0.44 6.54
CA VAL A 484 -2.56 1.00 6.61
C VAL A 484 -2.74 1.62 5.22
N TYR A 485 -1.94 1.25 4.23
CA TYR A 485 -2.10 1.77 2.86
C TYR A 485 -3.34 1.21 2.15
N ARG A 486 -3.59 -0.11 2.24
CA ARG A 486 -4.74 -0.77 1.60
C ARG A 486 -6.08 -0.32 2.20
N MET A 487 -6.18 -0.17 3.53
CA MET A 487 -7.38 0.40 4.19
C MET A 487 -7.69 1.83 3.71
N GLN A 488 -6.69 2.54 3.18
CA GLN A 488 -6.82 3.89 2.66
C GLN A 488 -7.02 3.92 1.15
N GLY A 489 -7.15 2.75 0.51
CA GLY A 489 -7.31 2.60 -0.93
C GLY A 489 -6.09 3.08 -1.71
N VAL A 490 -4.90 2.83 -1.17
CA VAL A 490 -3.62 3.02 -1.85
C VAL A 490 -2.95 1.64 -1.94
N GLU A 491 -2.61 1.25 -3.16
CA GLU A 491 -1.94 -0.03 -3.43
C GLU A 491 -0.45 0.25 -3.59
N ILE A 492 0.37 -0.43 -2.79
CA ILE A 492 1.83 -0.37 -2.83
C ILE A 492 2.33 -1.81 -2.88
N ASP A 493 3.39 -2.07 -3.63
CA ASP A 493 3.99 -3.40 -3.71
C ASP A 493 4.87 -3.69 -2.48
N ASP A 494 4.78 -4.92 -1.98
CA ASP A 494 5.58 -5.45 -0.87
C ASP A 494 7.07 -5.12 -0.98
N LYS A 495 7.65 -5.13 -2.19
CA LYS A 495 9.11 -4.95 -2.40
C LYS A 495 9.61 -3.63 -1.85
N HIS A 496 8.80 -2.58 -1.94
CA HIS A 496 9.18 -1.27 -1.45
C HIS A 496 9.28 -1.26 0.07
N VAL A 497 8.33 -1.90 0.75
CA VAL A 497 8.31 -2.03 2.20
C VAL A 497 9.41 -2.97 2.67
N GLU A 498 9.64 -4.09 1.97
CA GLU A 498 10.74 -5.02 2.25
C GLU A 498 12.09 -4.31 2.24
N VAL A 499 12.36 -3.49 1.22
CA VAL A 499 13.60 -2.73 1.10
C VAL A 499 13.79 -1.75 2.27
N MET A 500 12.72 -1.09 2.72
CA MET A 500 12.79 -0.19 3.89
C MET A 500 13.02 -0.94 5.21
N VAL A 501 12.24 -1.98 5.45
CA VAL A 501 12.31 -2.77 6.69
C VAL A 501 13.67 -3.46 6.82
N ARG A 502 14.25 -3.93 5.70
CA ARG A 502 15.62 -4.45 5.67
C ARG A 502 16.65 -3.42 6.16
N GLN A 503 16.49 -2.13 5.84
CA GLN A 503 17.40 -1.10 6.34
C GLN A 503 17.25 -0.85 7.85
N MET A 504 16.06 -1.05 8.41
CA MET A 504 15.83 -0.94 9.86
C MET A 504 16.49 -2.05 10.68
N LEU A 505 16.72 -3.22 10.07
CA LEU A 505 17.29 -4.43 10.70
C LEU A 505 18.73 -4.75 10.29
N ARG A 506 19.42 -3.82 9.61
CA ARG A 506 20.76 -4.03 9.04
C ARG A 506 21.88 -4.22 10.08
N LYS A 507 21.66 -3.83 11.36
CA LYS A 507 22.68 -3.86 12.41
C LYS A 507 22.43 -4.94 13.46
N VAL A 508 23.54 -5.49 13.98
CA VAL A 508 23.57 -6.40 15.12
C VAL A 508 24.36 -5.78 16.28
N ARG A 509 23.96 -6.09 17.51
CA ARG A 509 24.70 -5.75 18.73
C ARG A 509 25.51 -6.95 19.18
N ILE A 510 26.81 -6.76 19.32
CA ILE A 510 27.71 -7.81 19.83
C ILE A 510 27.45 -8.03 21.31
N ILE A 511 27.20 -9.28 21.71
CA ILE A 511 27.06 -9.68 23.12
C ILE A 511 28.43 -10.10 23.63
N GLU A 512 29.00 -11.11 22.97
CA GLU A 512 30.34 -11.61 23.28
C GLU A 512 31.20 -11.47 22.03
N ALA A 513 32.36 -10.85 22.17
CA ALA A 513 33.30 -10.68 21.07
C ALA A 513 34.02 -11.98 20.69
N GLY A 514 34.02 -12.99 21.56
CA GLY A 514 34.86 -14.17 21.41
C GLY A 514 36.33 -13.76 21.28
N ASP A 515 37.02 -14.34 20.31
CA ASP A 515 38.40 -13.99 19.97
C ASP A 515 38.49 -13.12 18.69
N THR A 516 37.38 -12.51 18.28
CA THR A 516 37.33 -11.56 17.15
C THR A 516 37.84 -10.18 17.54
N LYS A 517 38.00 -9.28 16.55
CA LYS A 517 38.37 -7.87 16.77
C LYS A 517 37.18 -6.98 17.18
N LEU A 518 35.98 -7.55 17.28
CA LEU A 518 34.77 -6.79 17.58
C LEU A 518 34.70 -6.43 19.07
N LEU A 519 33.99 -5.36 19.40
CA LEU A 519 33.84 -4.91 20.79
C LEU A 519 32.47 -5.31 21.34
N PRO A 520 32.38 -5.89 22.55
CA PRO A 520 31.11 -6.15 23.21
C PRO A 520 30.28 -4.87 23.34
N GLY A 521 28.98 -4.96 23.08
CA GLY A 521 28.04 -3.84 23.11
C GLY A 521 28.05 -2.94 21.87
N SER A 522 29.04 -3.06 20.97
CA SER A 522 29.08 -2.27 19.73
C SER A 522 27.99 -2.68 18.73
N LEU A 523 27.51 -1.71 17.96
CA LEU A 523 26.57 -1.92 16.85
C LEU A 523 27.37 -2.04 15.55
N VAL A 524 27.27 -3.19 14.90
CA VAL A 524 28.03 -3.52 13.70
C VAL A 524 27.06 -3.98 12.61
N ASP A 525 27.39 -3.72 11.35
CA ASP A 525 26.65 -4.25 10.21
C ASP A 525 26.72 -5.80 10.18
N ILE A 526 25.64 -6.45 9.75
CA ILE A 526 25.56 -7.92 9.65
C ILE A 526 26.71 -8.50 8.79
N HIS A 527 27.11 -7.84 7.71
CA HIS A 527 28.18 -8.32 6.84
C HIS A 527 29.54 -8.25 7.52
N ASN A 528 29.85 -7.14 8.20
CA ASN A 528 31.10 -6.99 8.95
C ASN A 528 31.19 -8.00 10.10
N PHE A 529 30.07 -8.28 10.78
CA PHE A 529 29.97 -9.35 11.78
C PHE A 529 30.21 -10.74 11.17
N THR A 530 29.58 -11.03 10.02
CA THR A 530 29.70 -12.32 9.34
C THR A 530 31.12 -12.57 8.84
N ASP A 531 31.78 -11.55 8.29
CA ASP A 531 33.17 -11.63 7.84
C ASP A 531 34.13 -11.89 8.99
N ALA A 532 34.01 -11.13 10.09
CA ALA A 532 34.84 -11.32 11.28
C ALA A 532 34.69 -12.74 11.86
N ASN A 533 33.47 -13.27 11.87
CA ASN A 533 33.22 -14.64 12.32
C ASN A 533 33.74 -15.68 11.35
N ARG A 534 33.64 -15.44 10.03
CA ARG A 534 34.21 -16.34 9.02
C ARG A 534 35.74 -16.40 9.13
N GLU A 535 36.40 -15.28 9.42
CA GLU A 535 37.84 -15.24 9.69
C GLU A 535 38.21 -16.00 10.97
N ALA A 536 37.52 -15.72 12.09
CA ALA A 536 37.76 -16.44 13.35
C ALA A 536 37.55 -17.95 13.20
N PHE A 537 36.54 -18.37 12.43
CA PHE A 537 36.28 -19.78 12.16
C PHE A 537 37.41 -20.44 11.34
N LYS A 538 37.94 -19.75 10.32
CA LYS A 538 39.11 -20.23 9.56
C LYS A 538 40.34 -20.43 10.44
N GLU A 539 40.52 -19.55 11.42
CA GLU A 539 41.62 -19.63 12.40
C GLU A 539 41.32 -20.57 13.59
N ARG A 540 40.18 -21.27 13.59
CA ARG A 540 39.71 -22.14 14.70
C ARG A 540 39.62 -21.43 16.05
N LYS A 541 39.29 -20.13 16.02
CA LYS A 541 39.07 -19.28 17.20
C LYS A 541 37.59 -19.21 17.54
N ARG A 542 37.27 -18.72 18.75
CA ARG A 542 35.86 -18.54 19.16
C ARG A 542 35.23 -17.37 18.41
N PRO A 543 34.12 -17.58 17.67
CA PRO A 543 33.44 -16.50 16.96
C PRO A 543 32.70 -15.58 17.95
N ALA A 544 32.36 -14.38 17.49
CA ALA A 544 31.53 -13.45 18.21
C ALA A 544 30.05 -13.87 18.15
N THR A 545 29.31 -13.59 19.21
CA THR A 545 27.85 -13.75 19.28
C THR A 545 27.19 -12.38 19.29
N ALA A 546 26.05 -12.26 18.60
CA ALA A 546 25.34 -10.99 18.47
C ALA A 546 23.82 -11.20 18.46
N LYS A 547 23.09 -10.14 18.81
CA LYS A 547 21.63 -10.06 18.65
C LYS A 547 21.26 -9.03 17.60
N PRO A 548 20.26 -9.29 16.73
CA PRO A 548 19.75 -8.28 15.80
C PRO A 548 19.15 -7.10 16.57
N VAL A 549 19.24 -5.91 15.99
CA VAL A 549 18.67 -4.69 16.58
C VAL A 549 17.82 -3.99 15.55
N LEU A 550 16.56 -3.72 15.92
CA LEU A 550 15.67 -2.87 15.16
C LEU A 550 15.93 -1.39 15.50
N LEU A 551 16.30 -0.61 14.48
CA LEU A 551 16.47 0.83 14.58
C LEU A 551 15.39 1.55 13.78
N GLY A 552 14.82 2.62 14.35
CA GLY A 552 13.96 3.54 13.59
C GLY A 552 14.75 4.25 12.51
N ILE A 553 14.08 4.66 11.42
CA ILE A 553 14.72 5.26 10.24
C ILE A 553 15.61 6.47 10.58
N THR A 554 15.21 7.34 11.51
CA THR A 554 16.04 8.49 11.93
C THR A 554 17.35 8.05 12.59
N LYS A 555 17.33 6.98 13.37
CA LYS A 555 18.52 6.46 14.04
C LYS A 555 19.38 5.63 13.09
N ALA A 556 18.77 4.91 12.16
CA ALA A 556 19.47 4.13 11.15
C ALA A 556 20.29 5.04 10.21
N SER A 557 19.75 6.19 9.79
CA SER A 557 20.45 7.12 8.89
C SER A 557 21.68 7.79 9.52
N LEU A 558 21.63 8.08 10.82
CA LEU A 558 22.77 8.65 11.59
C LEU A 558 23.90 7.65 11.80
N GLU A 559 23.59 6.36 11.76
CA GLU A 559 24.50 5.26 12.06
C GLU A 559 25.08 4.62 10.78
N THR A 560 25.06 5.34 9.66
CA THR A 560 25.63 4.91 8.38
C THR A 560 27.16 4.90 8.39
N GLU A 561 27.77 4.15 7.47
CA GLU A 561 29.24 4.09 7.35
C GLU A 561 29.83 5.42 6.84
N SER A 562 29.14 6.07 5.88
CA SER A 562 29.51 7.40 5.40
C SER A 562 29.15 8.49 6.41
N PHE A 563 30.18 9.16 6.92
CA PHE A 563 29.97 10.33 7.77
C PHE A 563 29.51 11.56 6.96
N LEU A 564 29.82 11.65 5.66
CA LEU A 564 29.35 12.74 4.79
C LEU A 564 27.83 12.68 4.60
N SER A 565 27.31 11.47 4.36
CA SER A 565 25.87 11.24 4.23
C SER A 565 25.13 11.54 5.54
N ALA A 566 25.63 11.03 6.66
CA ALA A 566 25.05 11.25 7.98
C ALA A 566 25.08 12.74 8.39
N ALA A 567 26.20 13.44 8.15
CA ALA A 567 26.37 14.85 8.51
C ALA A 567 25.42 15.79 7.75
N SER A 568 24.97 15.39 6.56
CA SER A 568 24.01 16.17 5.76
C SER A 568 22.55 16.03 6.24
N PHE A 569 22.26 15.04 7.10
CA PHE A 569 20.92 14.75 7.55
C PHE A 569 20.56 15.52 8.82
N GLN A 570 21.18 15.16 9.96
CA GLN A 570 20.95 15.75 11.28
C GLN A 570 22.21 15.71 12.14
N GLU A 571 22.24 16.54 13.19
CA GLU A 571 23.29 16.54 14.23
C GLU A 571 24.72 16.62 13.68
N THR A 572 24.92 17.45 12.65
CA THR A 572 26.17 17.58 11.88
C THR A 572 27.41 17.70 12.77
N THR A 573 27.38 18.53 13.83
CA THR A 573 28.51 18.72 14.75
C THR A 573 28.88 17.43 15.48
N ARG A 574 27.89 16.65 15.94
CA ARG A 574 28.13 15.37 16.63
C ARG A 574 28.75 14.35 15.68
N VAL A 575 28.22 14.23 14.46
CA VAL A 575 28.70 13.29 13.44
C VAL A 575 30.14 13.61 13.03
N LEU A 576 30.46 14.87 12.76
CA LEU A 576 31.80 15.29 12.35
C LEU A 576 32.82 15.14 13.48
N THR A 577 32.42 15.40 14.73
CA THR A 577 33.30 15.22 15.89
C THR A 577 33.65 13.74 16.07
N ASP A 578 32.67 12.84 15.99
CA ASP A 578 32.91 11.39 16.08
C ASP A 578 33.81 10.89 14.95
N ALA A 579 33.57 11.37 13.71
CA ALA A 579 34.39 11.03 12.55
C ALA A 579 35.85 11.50 12.70
N ALA A 580 36.05 12.72 13.21
CA ALA A 580 37.39 13.28 13.45
C ALA A 580 38.15 12.53 14.54
N ILE A 581 37.50 12.20 15.66
CA ILE A 581 38.11 11.43 16.76
C ILE A 581 38.53 10.03 16.30
N LYS A 582 37.69 9.37 15.50
CA LYS A 582 37.95 8.01 14.99
C LYS A 582 38.87 7.97 13.77
N GLY A 583 39.20 9.13 13.17
CA GLY A 583 39.92 9.20 11.90
C GLY A 583 39.21 8.44 10.76
N LYS A 584 37.88 8.55 10.70
CA LYS A 584 37.08 7.82 9.69
C LYS A 584 37.45 8.24 8.27
N ARG A 585 37.46 7.25 7.37
CA ARG A 585 37.59 7.43 5.92
C ARG A 585 36.26 7.10 5.25
N ASP A 586 35.88 7.89 4.25
CA ASP A 586 34.67 7.65 3.44
C ASP A 586 35.05 7.08 2.07
N ASP A 587 34.40 5.98 1.67
CA ASP A 587 34.66 5.28 0.41
C ASP A 587 33.72 5.70 -0.73
N LEU A 588 32.79 6.63 -0.49
CA LEU A 588 31.91 7.23 -1.50
C LEU A 588 31.09 6.19 -2.29
N LEU A 589 30.50 5.22 -1.59
CA LEU A 589 29.73 4.12 -2.19
C LEU A 589 28.27 4.49 -2.45
N GLY A 590 27.74 5.48 -1.72
CA GLY A 590 26.36 5.94 -1.77
C GLY A 590 26.13 7.06 -2.79
N LEU A 591 24.86 7.39 -2.99
CA LEU A 591 24.46 8.46 -3.92
C LEU A 591 24.87 9.84 -3.38
N LYS A 592 24.57 10.10 -2.10
CA LYS A 592 24.65 11.43 -1.51
C LYS A 592 26.07 11.95 -1.35
N GLU A 593 27.02 11.10 -0.97
CA GLU A 593 28.43 11.54 -0.87
C GLU A 593 28.96 12.01 -2.22
N ASN A 594 28.61 11.28 -3.29
CA ASN A 594 29.02 11.64 -4.65
C ASN A 594 28.32 12.93 -5.12
N VAL A 595 27.04 13.12 -4.79
CA VAL A 595 26.34 14.39 -5.07
C VAL A 595 27.01 15.56 -4.34
N ILE A 596 27.34 15.41 -3.05
CA ILE A 596 27.98 16.47 -2.24
C ILE A 596 29.34 16.89 -2.83
N ILE A 597 30.14 15.92 -3.28
CA ILE A 597 31.48 16.16 -3.82
C ILE A 597 31.46 16.54 -5.31
N GLY A 598 30.32 16.41 -5.99
CA GLY A 598 30.19 16.71 -7.42
C GLY A 598 30.73 15.60 -8.34
N LYS A 599 30.72 14.34 -7.89
CA LYS A 599 31.03 13.16 -8.70
C LYS A 599 29.77 12.53 -9.29
N LEU A 600 29.94 11.72 -10.33
CA LEU A 600 28.86 10.88 -10.86
C LEU A 600 28.37 9.92 -9.77
N ILE A 601 27.05 9.83 -9.63
CA ILE A 601 26.43 8.90 -8.68
C ILE A 601 26.67 7.45 -9.12
N PRO A 602 26.92 6.51 -8.19
CA PRO A 602 27.23 5.12 -8.51
C PRO A 602 25.98 4.27 -8.82
N ALA A 603 25.00 4.84 -9.53
CA ALA A 603 23.74 4.20 -9.96
C ALA A 603 23.43 4.55 -11.42
N GLY A 604 22.59 3.74 -12.06
CA GLY A 604 22.28 3.83 -13.48
C GLY A 604 23.56 3.86 -14.33
N THR A 605 23.60 4.78 -15.30
CA THR A 605 24.73 4.98 -16.22
C THR A 605 26.02 5.43 -15.52
N GLY A 606 25.95 5.91 -14.29
CA GLY A 606 27.13 6.28 -13.48
C GLY A 606 27.89 5.07 -12.92
N MET A 607 27.39 3.85 -13.07
CA MET A 607 28.13 2.65 -12.69
C MET A 607 29.32 2.38 -13.62
N LYS A 608 30.43 1.93 -13.02
CA LYS A 608 31.63 1.49 -13.75
C LYS A 608 31.37 0.36 -14.76
N ARG A 609 30.30 -0.42 -14.58
CA ARG A 609 29.88 -1.50 -15.50
C ARG A 609 29.53 -0.94 -16.88
N TYR A 610 28.85 0.20 -16.93
CA TYR A 610 28.41 0.83 -18.17
C TYR A 610 29.46 1.79 -18.74
N SER A 611 30.20 2.48 -17.87
CA SER A 611 31.22 3.45 -18.33
C SER A 611 32.46 2.82 -18.97
N LYS A 612 32.64 1.50 -18.86
CA LYS A 612 33.79 0.75 -19.41
C LYS A 612 33.42 -0.12 -20.60
N VAL A 613 32.22 0.03 -21.14
CA VAL A 613 31.81 -0.70 -22.34
C VAL A 613 32.51 -0.05 -23.53
N ASP A 614 33.54 -0.71 -24.06
CA ASP A 614 34.14 -0.34 -25.33
C ASP A 614 33.26 -0.86 -26.46
N ILE A 615 32.79 0.04 -27.31
CA ILE A 615 32.03 -0.33 -28.51
C ILE A 615 33.06 -0.65 -29.59
N GLU A 616 33.16 -1.91 -30.00
CA GLU A 616 33.80 -2.25 -31.27
C GLU A 616 32.99 -1.57 -32.38
N LYS A 617 33.57 -0.51 -32.96
CA LYS A 617 33.03 0.06 -34.19
C LYS A 617 33.34 -0.94 -35.29
N ASP A 618 32.35 -1.76 -35.64
CA ASP A 618 32.33 -2.35 -36.97
C ASP A 618 32.38 -1.19 -37.96
N GLU A 619 33.51 -1.03 -38.64
CA GLU A 619 33.60 -0.19 -39.83
C GLU A 619 32.61 -0.76 -40.83
N ALA A 620 31.40 -0.19 -40.86
CA ALA A 620 30.45 -0.46 -41.92
C ALA A 620 31.20 -0.24 -43.24
N PRO A 621 31.23 -1.22 -44.16
CA PRO A 621 31.87 -1.00 -45.44
C PRO A 621 31.18 0.20 -46.09
N GLN A 622 31.95 1.24 -46.39
CA GLN A 622 31.53 2.36 -47.21
C GLN A 622 31.13 1.79 -48.58
N GLN A 623 29.89 1.36 -48.73
CA GLN A 623 29.29 1.21 -50.04
C GLN A 623 29.14 2.63 -50.58
N GLY A 624 30.00 2.96 -51.54
CA GLY A 624 29.91 4.21 -52.29
C GLY A 624 28.49 4.38 -52.81
N LEU A 625 27.85 5.46 -52.37
CA LEU A 625 26.70 6.02 -53.07
C LEU A 625 27.25 6.54 -54.41
N GLU A 626 27.30 5.67 -55.41
CA GLU A 626 27.37 6.13 -56.80
C GLU A 626 26.08 6.91 -57.07
N GLU A 627 26.21 8.23 -57.19
CA GLU A 627 25.20 9.10 -57.76
C GLU A 627 24.85 8.58 -59.16
N GLN A 628 23.72 7.88 -59.27
CA GLN A 628 23.03 7.78 -60.55
C GLN A 628 22.47 9.17 -60.88
N VAL A 629 23.31 9.95 -61.54
CA VAL A 629 22.92 11.10 -62.35
C VAL A 629 21.93 10.59 -63.40
N ILE A 630 20.65 10.88 -63.17
CA ILE A 630 19.61 10.76 -64.20
C ILE A 630 19.86 11.91 -65.18
N ILE A 631 20.46 11.60 -66.33
CA ILE A 631 20.38 12.43 -67.54
C ILE A 631 19.33 11.78 -68.44
N ASP A 632 18.45 12.66 -68.92
CA ASP A 632 17.30 12.53 -69.83
C ASP A 632 15.97 12.02 -69.26
#